data_AF-A0A956HIP8-F1
#
_entry.id   AF-A0A956HIP8-F1
#
_cell.length_a   1.000
_cell.length_b   1.000
_cell.length_c   1.000
_cell.angle_alpha   90.00
_cell.angle_beta   90.00
_cell.angle_gamma   90.00
#
_symmetry.space_group_name_H-M   'P 1'
#
loop_
_entity.id
_entity.type
_entity.pdbx_description
1 polymer ?
#
loop_
_entity_poly.entity_id
_entity_poly.type
_entity_poly.pdbx_seq_one_letter_code
_entity_poly.pdbx_strand_id
1 'polypeptide(L)' 'MRDELADDPRRWPEALRDAWEERAAILEFDAGLPRARAEREARRMVLEALGRRAPG' A
#
# COMPACT_ATOMS: atom_id res chain seq x y z
N MET A 1 -20.93 -0.09 3.41
CA MET A 1 -20.09 -0.63 2.32
C MET A 1 -18.74 -0.96 2.94
N ARG A 2 -18.39 -2.25 3.11
CA ARG A 2 -17.00 -2.59 3.49
C ARG A 2 -16.12 -2.05 2.36
N ASP A 3 -15.11 -1.28 2.70
CA ASP A 3 -14.20 -0.74 1.71
C ASP A 3 -13.35 -1.90 1.19
N GLU A 4 -13.65 -2.43 0.00
CA GLU A 4 -12.95 -3.59 -0.60
C GLU A 4 -11.44 -3.34 -0.76
N LEU A 5 -11.02 -2.07 -0.80
CA LEU A 5 -9.61 -1.69 -0.83
C LEU A 5 -8.94 -1.73 0.56
N ALA A 6 -9.70 -1.86 1.65
CA ALA A 6 -9.13 -1.91 3.00
C ALA A 6 -8.64 -3.31 3.41
N ASP A 7 -8.97 -4.39 2.70
CA ASP A 7 -8.61 -5.75 3.15
C ASP A 7 -7.18 -6.16 2.73
N ASP A 8 -6.94 -6.49 1.47
CA ASP A 8 -5.66 -7.02 0.98
C ASP A 8 -5.21 -6.30 -0.30
N PRO A 9 -4.07 -5.57 -0.27
CA PRO A 9 -3.53 -4.88 -1.44
C PRO A 9 -3.28 -5.76 -2.66
N ARG A 10 -3.07 -7.07 -2.46
CA ARG A 10 -2.84 -8.04 -3.54
C ARG A 10 -4.08 -8.28 -4.40
N ARG A 11 -5.26 -7.90 -3.88
CA ARG A 11 -6.56 -8.04 -4.56
C ARG A 11 -7.07 -6.72 -5.11
N TRP A 12 -6.32 -5.64 -4.97
CA TRP A 12 -6.70 -4.36 -5.54
C TRP A 12 -6.73 -4.41 -7.08
N PRO A 13 -7.46 -3.50 -7.74
CA PRO A 13 -7.28 -3.25 -9.16
C PRO A 13 -5.80 -3.10 -9.51
N GLU A 14 -5.41 -3.62 -10.67
CA GLU A 14 -4.00 -3.71 -11.11
C GLU A 14 -3.22 -2.41 -10.89
N ALA A 15 -3.74 -1.27 -11.35
CA ALA A 15 -3.08 0.03 -11.18
C ALA A 15 -2.79 0.40 -9.71
N LEU A 16 -3.66 0.01 -8.78
CA LEU A 16 -3.46 0.28 -7.34
C LEU A 16 -2.50 -0.73 -6.71
N ARG A 17 -2.58 -1.99 -7.13
CA ARG A 17 -1.65 -3.02 -6.70
C ARG A 17 -0.24 -2.67 -7.16
N ASP A 18 -0.06 -2.27 -8.41
CA ASP A 18 1.25 -1.89 -8.95
C ASP A 18 1.82 -0.67 -8.21
N ALA A 19 0.99 0.34 -7.94
CA ALA A 19 1.40 1.50 -7.14
C ALA A 19 1.78 1.13 -5.69
N TRP A 20 1.17 0.10 -5.12
CA TRP A 20 1.52 -0.45 -3.81
C TRP A 20 2.83 -1.26 -3.87
N GLU A 21 2.99 -2.15 -4.85
CA GLU A 21 4.19 -2.98 -5.03
C GLU A 21 5.43 -2.11 -5.29
N GLU A 22 5.32 -1.11 -6.16
CA GLU A 22 6.39 -0.15 -6.45
C GLU A 22 6.81 0.62 -5.19
N ARG A 23 5.84 1.17 -4.44
CA ARG A 23 6.13 1.87 -3.17
C ARG A 23 6.72 0.94 -2.12
N ALA A 24 6.23 -0.29 -2.03
CA ALA A 24 6.77 -1.28 -1.10
C ALA A 24 8.23 -1.61 -1.45
N ALA A 25 8.56 -1.77 -2.73
CA ALA A 25 9.92 -2.00 -3.18
C ALA A 25 10.84 -0.81 -2.86
N ILE A 26 10.41 0.44 -3.13
CA ILE A 26 11.18 1.65 -2.80
C ILE A 26 11.44 1.71 -1.29
N LEU A 27 10.42 1.48 -0.47
CA LEU A 27 10.56 1.52 0.98
C LEU A 27 11.43 0.38 1.53
N GLU A 28 11.41 -0.79 0.89
CA GLU A 28 12.26 -1.93 1.25
C GLU A 28 13.73 -1.66 0.90
N PHE A 29 14.01 -1.26 -0.35
CA PHE A 29 15.38 -1.19 -0.87
C PHE A 29 16.03 0.18 -0.65
N ASP A 30 15.32 1.28 -0.92
CA ASP A 30 15.91 2.63 -0.82
C ASP A 30 15.87 3.15 0.62
N ALA A 31 14.77 2.91 1.33
CA ALA A 31 14.62 3.33 2.73
C ALA A 31 15.07 2.29 3.76
N GLY A 32 15.46 1.08 3.31
CA GLY A 32 15.96 0.01 4.18
C GLY A 32 14.93 -0.51 5.19
N LEU A 33 13.64 -0.36 4.93
CA LEU A 33 12.60 -0.86 5.83
C LEU A 33 12.46 -2.38 5.67
N PRO A 34 12.19 -3.12 6.76
CA PRO A 34 11.80 -4.52 6.63
C PRO A 34 10.57 -4.65 5.73
N ARG A 35 10.56 -5.66 4.85
CA ARG A 35 9.48 -5.89 3.88
C ARG A 35 8.07 -5.72 4.44
N ALA A 36 7.76 -6.35 5.57
CA ALA A 36 6.44 -6.26 6.20
C ALA A 36 6.06 -4.83 6.62
N ARG A 37 7.04 -4.00 7.01
CA ARG A 37 6.84 -2.58 7.31
C ARG A 37 6.69 -1.77 6.03
N ALA A 38 7.51 -2.03 5.02
CA ALA A 38 7.42 -1.39 3.72
C ALA A 38 6.04 -1.61 3.06
N GLU A 39 5.54 -2.85 3.05
CA GLU A 39 4.20 -3.19 2.53
C GLU A 39 3.07 -2.44 3.27
N ARG A 40 3.17 -2.31 4.61
CA ARG A 40 2.17 -1.60 5.43
C ARG A 40 2.17 -0.11 5.16
N GLU A 41 3.35 0.51 5.10
CA GLU A 41 3.50 1.94 4.81
C GLU A 41 3.07 2.26 3.39
N ALA A 42 3.45 1.44 2.41
CA ALA A 42 3.00 1.58 1.03
C ALA A 42 1.47 1.52 0.92
N ARG A 43 0.82 0.58 1.63
CA ARG A 43 -0.65 0.49 1.68
C ARG A 43 -1.25 1.80 2.20
N ARG A 44 -0.70 2.37 3.28
CA ARG A 44 -1.16 3.65 3.82
C ARG A 44 -1.04 4.77 2.79
N MET A 45 0.11 4.90 2.14
CA MET A 45 0.37 5.95 1.15
C MET A 45 -0.56 5.86 -0.06
N VAL A 46 -0.83 4.65 -0.57
CA VAL A 46 -1.74 4.46 -1.72
C VAL A 46 -3.17 4.82 -1.34
N LEU A 47 -3.64 4.40 -0.16
CA LEU A 47 -4.98 4.76 0.32
C LEU A 47 -5.10 6.28 0.52
N GLU A 48 -4.11 6.92 1.15
CA GLU A 48 -4.05 8.38 1.31
C GLU A 48 -4.10 9.12 -0.03
N ALA A 49 -3.36 8.64 -1.04
CA ALA A 49 -3.39 9.20 -2.39
C ALA A 49 -4.77 9.10 -3.07
N LEU A 50 -5.59 8.11 -2.69
CA LEU A 50 -6.97 7.98 -3.14
C LEU A 50 -7.97 8.84 -2.34
N GLY A 51 -7.49 9.65 -1.39
CA GLY A 51 -8.34 10.38 -0.45
C GLY A 51 -9.04 9.47 0.57
N ARG A 52 -8.64 8.20 0.66
CA ARG A 52 -9.15 7.22 1.62
C ARG A 52 -8.15 7.13 2.76
N ARG A 53 -8.42 7.79 3.87
CA ARG A 53 -7.52 7.72 5.03
C ARG A 53 -7.38 6.26 5.48
N ALA A 54 -6.17 5.72 5.43
CA ALA A 54 -5.93 4.36 5.91
C ALA A 54 -6.25 4.26 7.41
N PRO A 55 -6.89 3.19 7.90
CA PRO A 55 -7.00 2.95 9.33
C PRO A 55 -5.59 2.78 9.91
N GLY A 56 -5.33 3.50 11.01
CA GLY A 56 -4.04 3.53 11.71
C GLY A 56 -3.72 2.26 12.48
#